data_AF-A0A3N5G1I3-F1
#
_entry.id   AF-A0A3N5G1I3-F1
#
_cell.length_a   1.000
_cell.length_b   1.000
_cell.length_c   1.000
_cell.angle_alpha   90.00
_cell.angle_beta   90.00
_cell.angle_gamma   90.00
#
_symmetry.space_group_name_H-M   'P 1'
#
loop_
_entity.id
_entity.type
_entity.pdbx_description
1 polymer ?
#
loop_
_entity_poly.entity_id
_entity_poly.type
_entity_poly.pdbx_seq_one_letter_code
_entity_poly.pdbx_strand_id
1 'polypeptide(L)'
;MPIPGGSAWAMARDVAEGYLAVTERTFKTMTRADLDQLSFEIDRHMRELRGDQPDLEDIPAIQLRQRRLQRLNSTLLMLRSYRQKFKT
;
A
#
# COMPACT_ATOMS: atom_id res chain seq x y z
N MET A 1 -17.15 7.42 0.67
CA MET A 1 -16.33 8.61 0.99
C MET A 1 -15.11 8.55 0.09
N PRO A 2 -14.56 9.67 -0.42
CA PRO A 2 -13.37 9.60 -1.27
C PRO A 2 -12.18 9.00 -0.51
N ILE A 3 -11.26 8.41 -1.27
CA ILE A 3 -10.03 7.80 -0.74
C ILE A 3 -9.26 8.84 0.10
N PRO A 4 -8.85 8.52 1.34
CA PRO A 4 -7.97 9.38 2.12
C PRO A 4 -6.70 9.73 1.32
N GLY A 5 -6.34 11.00 1.23
CA GLY A 5 -5.23 11.48 0.39
C GLY A 5 -5.60 11.83 -1.05
N GLY A 6 -6.89 11.76 -1.42
CA GLY A 6 -7.42 12.27 -2.69
C GLY A 6 -7.30 11.33 -3.89
N SER A 7 -6.46 10.28 -3.80
CA SER A 7 -6.39 9.20 -4.80
C SER A 7 -5.78 7.91 -4.22
N ALA A 8 -6.06 6.77 -4.84
CA ALA A 8 -5.46 5.47 -4.49
C ALA A 8 -3.93 5.47 -4.56
N TRP A 9 -3.37 6.19 -5.54
CA TRP A 9 -1.93 6.33 -5.73
C TRP A 9 -1.29 7.09 -4.56
N ALA A 10 -1.88 8.22 -4.17
CA ALA A 10 -1.38 9.01 -3.04
C ALA A 10 -1.43 8.19 -1.74
N MET A 11 -2.53 7.47 -1.52
CA MET A 11 -2.67 6.60 -0.36
C MET A 11 -1.61 5.49 -0.33
N ALA A 12 -1.33 4.83 -1.46
CA ALA A 12 -0.28 3.81 -1.54
C ALA A 12 1.12 4.39 -1.23
N ARG A 13 1.40 5.60 -1.72
CA ARG A 13 2.64 6.34 -1.41
C ARG A 13 2.72 6.70 0.08
N ASP A 14 1.64 7.21 0.68
CA ASP A 14 1.61 7.56 2.11
C ASP A 14 1.83 6.34 3.00
N VAL A 15 1.30 5.18 2.62
CA VAL A 15 1.58 3.90 3.28
C VAL A 15 3.05 3.51 3.13
N ALA A 16 3.60 3.62 1.93
CA ALA A 16 5.00 3.29 1.67
C ALA A 16 5.92 4.17 2.53
N GLU A 17 5.70 5.48 2.58
CA GLU A 17 6.52 6.41 3.36
C GLU A 17 6.23 6.36 4.88
N GLY A 18 5.11 5.74 5.28
CA GLY A 18 4.72 5.61 6.68
C GLY A 18 3.96 6.81 7.24
N TYR A 19 3.44 7.69 6.38
CA TYR A 19 2.53 8.76 6.76
C TYR A 19 1.12 8.26 7.06
N LEU A 20 0.75 7.09 6.51
CA LEU A 20 -0.54 6.46 6.73
C LEU A 20 -0.40 5.03 7.24
N ALA A 21 -0.95 4.76 8.43
CA ALA A 21 -1.18 3.41 8.92
C ALA A 21 -2.63 2.99 8.62
N VAL A 22 -2.80 1.89 7.90
CA VAL A 22 -4.11 1.42 7.44
C VAL A 22 -4.69 0.39 8.41
N THR A 23 -6.00 0.46 8.63
CA THR A 23 -6.77 -0.49 9.45
C THR A 23 -8.02 -0.95 8.69
N GLU A 24 -8.72 -1.97 9.18
CA GLU A 24 -10.01 -2.39 8.58
C GLU A 24 -11.04 -1.24 8.54
N ARG A 25 -11.02 -0.33 9.53
CA ARG A 25 -11.89 0.86 9.54
C ARG A 25 -11.62 1.78 8.35
N THR A 26 -10.36 1.90 7.94
CA THR A 26 -9.96 2.70 6.78
C THR A 26 -10.64 2.18 5.50
N PHE A 27 -10.75 0.86 5.34
CA PHE A 27 -11.39 0.25 4.17
C PHE A 27 -12.91 0.35 4.21
N LYS A 28 -13.52 0.40 5.40
CA LYS A 28 -14.98 0.42 5.57
C LYS A 28 -15.66 1.63 4.92
N THR A 29 -14.95 2.74 4.75
CA THR A 29 -15.50 3.97 4.16
C THR A 29 -15.32 4.05 2.63
N MET A 30 -14.61 3.08 2.06
CA MET A 30 -14.24 3.00 0.64
C MET A 30 -15.24 2.13 -0.12
N THR A 31 -15.49 2.46 -1.39
CA THR A 31 -16.29 1.62 -2.28
C THR A 31 -15.47 0.41 -2.75
N ARG A 32 -16.14 -0.58 -3.36
CA ARG A 32 -15.44 -1.72 -3.98
C ARG A 32 -14.44 -1.26 -5.05
N ALA A 33 -14.84 -0.30 -5.88
CA ALA A 33 -13.97 0.26 -6.91
C ALA A 33 -12.72 0.93 -6.32
N ASP A 34 -12.88 1.66 -5.21
CA ASP A 34 -11.75 2.28 -4.50
C ASP A 34 -10.77 1.23 -3.96
N LEU A 35 -11.28 0.12 -3.41
CA LEU A 35 -10.46 -0.97 -2.90
C LEU A 35 -9.73 -1.72 -4.02
N ASP A 36 -10.37 -1.91 -5.18
CA ASP A 36 -9.74 -2.48 -6.37
C ASP A 36 -8.61 -1.58 -6.87
N GLN A 37 -8.85 -0.26 -6.94
CA GLN A 37 -7.85 0.70 -7.38
C GLN A 37 -6.69 0.82 -6.38
N LEU A 38 -6.97 0.81 -5.08
CA LEU A 38 -5.91 0.80 -4.05
C LEU A 38 -5.06 -0.47 -4.12
N SER A 39 -5.68 -1.64 -4.31
CA SER A 39 -4.91 -2.89 -4.50
C SER A 39 -3.98 -2.79 -5.72
N PHE A 40 -4.48 -2.25 -6.83
CA PHE A 40 -3.69 -2.07 -8.05
C PHE A 40 -2.49 -1.14 -7.82
N GLU A 41 -2.71 0.03 -7.20
CA GLU A 41 -1.64 1.00 -6.96
C GLU A 41 -0.60 0.47 -5.95
N ILE A 42 -1.01 -0.27 -4.93
CA ILE A 42 -0.07 -0.95 -4.01
C ILE A 42 0.80 -1.96 -4.78
N ASP A 43 0.18 -2.84 -5.59
CA ASP A 43 0.91 -3.84 -6.37
C ASP A 43 1.84 -3.20 -7.42
N ARG A 44 1.43 -2.08 -8.02
CA ARG A 44 2.28 -1.26 -8.91
C ARG A 44 3.48 -0.69 -8.15
N HIS A 45 3.25 -0.01 -7.03
CA HIS A 45 4.32 0.66 -6.30
C HIS A 45 5.34 -0.33 -5.71
N MET A 46 4.88 -1.51 -5.28
CA MET A 46 5.77 -2.59 -4.89
C MET A 46 6.65 -3.11 -6.04
N ARG A 47 6.14 -3.15 -7.28
CA ARG A 47 6.94 -3.53 -8.45
C ARG A 47 7.99 -2.45 -8.78
N GLU A 48 7.61 -1.18 -8.71
CA GLU A 48 8.53 -0.05 -8.89
C GLU A 48 9.67 -0.11 -7.87
N LEU A 49 9.34 -0.24 -6.58
CA LEU A 49 10.34 -0.38 -5.50
C LEU A 49 11.22 -1.62 -5.69
N ARG A 50 10.71 -2.71 -6.26
CA ARG A 50 11.51 -3.91 -6.53
C ARG A 50 12.47 -3.73 -7.70
N GLY A 51 12.05 -3.00 -8.73
CA GLY A 51 12.88 -2.68 -9.89
C GLY A 51 13.96 -1.65 -9.60
N ASP A 52 13.73 -0.76 -8.63
CA ASP A 52 14.68 0.29 -8.21
C ASP A 52 15.71 -0.27 -7.20
N GLN A 53 16.67 -1.06 -7.69
CA GLN A 53 17.75 -1.66 -6.90
C GLN A 53 18.76 -0.59 -6.46
N PRO A 54 18.88 -0.30 -5.14
CA PRO A 54 19.94 0.57 -4.64
C PRO A 54 21.31 -0.09 -4.79
N ASP A 55 22.37 0.71 -4.65
CA ASP A 55 23.72 0.19 -4.49
C ASP A 55 23.76 -0.81 -3.32
N LEU A 56 24.51 -1.90 -3.49
CA LEU A 56 24.65 -2.95 -2.48
C LEU A 56 25.39 -2.45 -1.23
N GLU A 57 26.21 -1.41 -1.38
CA GLU A 57 26.93 -0.79 -0.26
C GLU A 57 26.07 0.28 0.46
N ASP A 58 24.97 0.74 -0.14
CA ASP A 58 24.04 1.68 0.48
C ASP A 58 23.04 0.94 1.38
N ILE A 59 23.56 0.46 2.52
CA ILE A 59 22.78 -0.22 3.55
C ILE A 59 21.55 0.61 3.98
N PRO A 60 21.66 1.94 4.23
CA PRO A 60 20.49 2.77 4.54
C PRO A 60 19.38 2.71 3.48
N ALA A 61 19.73 2.84 2.19
CA ALA A 61 18.75 2.79 1.10
C ALA A 61 18.10 1.41 0.98
N ILE A 62 18.88 0.33 1.13
CA ILE A 62 18.37 -1.04 1.14
C ILE A 62 17.34 -1.20 2.26
N GLN A 63 17.69 -0.80 3.49
CA GLN A 63 16.78 -0.90 4.63
C GLN A 63 15.51 -0.07 4.43
N LEU A 64 15.62 1.14 3.88
CA LEU A 64 14.47 1.99 3.58
C LEU A 64 13.52 1.32 2.58
N ARG A 65 14.06 0.79 1.48
CA ARG A 65 13.28 0.04 0.47
C ARG A 65 12.57 -1.16 1.12
N GLN A 66 13.26 -1.92 1.97
CA GLN A 66 12.65 -3.07 2.66
C GLN A 66 11.51 -2.63 3.59
N ARG A 67 11.67 -1.55 4.35
CA ARG A 67 10.61 -1.00 5.21
C ARG A 67 9.38 -0.58 4.40
N ARG A 68 9.57 0.11 3.26
CA ARG A 68 8.49 0.48 2.33
C ARG A 68 7.75 -0.76 1.82
N LEU A 69 8.50 -1.76 1.34
CA LEU A 69 7.92 -3.03 0.86
C LEU A 69 7.16 -3.77 1.96
N GLN A 70 7.67 -3.79 3.20
CA GLN A 70 6.99 -4.43 4.32
C GLN A 70 5.64 -3.78 4.60
N ARG A 71 5.59 -2.44 4.68
CA ARG A 71 4.33 -1.70 4.91
C ARG A 71 3.30 -1.97 3.82
N LEU A 72 3.72 -1.95 2.55
CA LEU A 72 2.85 -2.23 1.41
C LEU A 72 2.33 -3.68 1.42
N ASN A 73 3.21 -4.66 1.66
CA ASN A 73 2.82 -6.07 1.78
C ASN A 73 1.76 -6.29 2.87
N SER A 74 2.01 -5.76 4.07
CA SER A 74 1.08 -5.89 5.20
C SER A 74 -0.28 -5.25 4.89
N THR A 75 -0.28 -4.08 4.25
CA THR A 75 -1.50 -3.38 3.86
C THR A 75 -2.28 -4.16 2.80
N LEU A 76 -1.60 -4.70 1.79
CA LEU A 76 -2.22 -5.50 0.74
C LEU A 76 -2.86 -6.77 1.30
N LEU A 77 -2.19 -7.44 2.24
CA LEU A 77 -2.73 -8.61 2.93
C LEU A 77 -4.00 -8.25 3.71
N MET A 78 -3.99 -7.15 4.46
CA MET A 78 -5.16 -6.69 5.21
C MET A 78 -6.32 -6.34 4.27
N LEU A 79 -6.05 -5.65 3.16
CA LEU A 79 -7.05 -5.32 2.14
C LEU A 79 -7.67 -6.59 1.53
N ARG A 80 -6.85 -7.57 1.16
CA ARG A 80 -7.32 -8.85 0.61
C ARG A 80 -8.18 -9.62 1.61
N SER A 81 -7.76 -9.67 2.87
CA SER A 81 -8.54 -10.27 3.96
C SER A 81 -9.87 -9.54 4.19
N TYR A 82 -9.86 -8.21 4.21
CA TYR A 82 -11.08 -7.40 4.32
C TYR A 82 -12.04 -7.72 3.16
N ARG A 83 -11.55 -7.71 1.92
CA ARG A 83 -12.37 -8.06 0.75
C ARG A 83 -12.96 -9.46 0.82
N GLN A 84 -12.22 -10.45 1.33
CA GLN A 84 -12.73 -11.81 1.49
C GLN A 84 -13.87 -11.87 2.53
N LYS A 85 -13.73 -11.17 3.66
CA LYS A 85 -14.75 -11.10 4.72
C LYS A 85 -16.03 -10.40 4.26
N PHE A 86 -15.89 -9.32 3.49
CA PHE A 86 -17.00 -8.46 3.07
C PHE A 86 -17.38 -8.68 1.60
N LYS A 87 -17.19 -9.89 1.07
CA LYS A 87 -17.82 -10.33 -0.19
C LYS A 87 -19.34 -10.37 0.03
N THR A 88 -20.00 -9.22 -0.15
CA THR A 88 -21.42 -9.07 -0.42
C THR A 88 -21.56 -8.05 -1.53
#